data_AF-A0AAQ3U3K7-F1
#
_entry.id   AF-A0AAQ3U3K7-F1
#
_cell.length_a   1.000
_cell.length_b   1.000
_cell.length_c   1.000
_cell.angle_alpha   90.00
_cell.angle_beta   90.00
_cell.angle_gamma   90.00
#
_symmetry.space_group_name_H-M   'P 1'
#
loop_
_entity.id
_entity.type
_entity.pdbx_description
1 polymer ?
#
loop_
_entity_poly.entity_id
_entity_poly.type
_entity_poly.pdbx_seq_one_letter_code
_entity_poly.pdbx_strand_id
1 'polypeptide(L)'
;MVIFWGWPELGIRPWTQVLEENGRVRWPERQPFAFWKGKRNELLRCNASSSGQEWNARVFTQDWNHAIRNGFKDSRIPKQCNYRYKVYVEGNAWSVSEKYILACDSPVLFITTPFQDILSMGLVAGEHYWPINRDHVCESIKFAVDWGRTGLGQ
;
A
#
# COMPACT_ATOMS: atom_id res chain seq x y z
N MET A 1 -14.75 6.93 -12.07
CA MET A 1 -15.51 5.66 -11.96
C MET A 1 -14.70 4.70 -11.09
N VAL A 2 -15.19 4.36 -9.89
CA VAL A 2 -14.54 3.41 -8.98
C VAL A 2 -15.14 2.01 -9.24
N ILE A 3 -14.32 1.03 -9.61
CA ILE A 3 -14.80 -0.28 -10.09
C ILE A 3 -15.03 -1.22 -8.90
N PHE A 4 -16.24 -1.39 -8.37
CA PHE A 4 -16.47 -2.26 -7.19
C PHE A 4 -16.69 -3.75 -7.53
N TRP A 5 -17.03 -4.05 -8.78
CA TRP A 5 -17.46 -5.37 -9.25
C TRP A 5 -16.33 -6.40 -9.42
N GLY A 6 -15.07 -6.02 -9.15
CA GLY A 6 -13.88 -6.86 -9.36
C GLY A 6 -13.42 -6.87 -10.81
N TRP A 7 -12.27 -7.52 -11.06
CA TRP A 7 -11.67 -7.76 -12.39
C TRP A 7 -11.17 -9.21 -12.45
N PRO A 8 -12.04 -10.16 -12.84
CA PRO A 8 -11.72 -11.58 -12.90
C PRO A 8 -10.48 -11.90 -13.75
N GLU A 9 -10.27 -11.15 -14.84
CA GLU A 9 -9.17 -11.31 -15.79
C GLU A 9 -7.80 -11.08 -15.13
N LEU A 10 -7.74 -10.21 -14.11
CA LEU A 10 -6.54 -9.93 -13.33
C LEU A 10 -6.54 -10.65 -11.97
N GLY A 11 -7.49 -11.57 -11.74
CA GLY A 11 -7.64 -12.28 -10.47
C GLY A 11 -8.05 -11.39 -9.30
N ILE A 12 -8.65 -10.24 -9.59
CA ILE A 12 -9.13 -9.28 -8.58
C ILE A 12 -10.60 -9.59 -8.28
N ARG A 13 -10.88 -9.98 -7.04
CA ARG A 13 -12.24 -10.29 -6.59
C ARG A 13 -13.08 -9.01 -6.40
N PRO A 14 -14.42 -9.15 -6.36
CA PRO A 14 -15.31 -8.07 -5.95
C PRO A 14 -14.92 -7.51 -4.58
N TRP A 15 -15.16 -6.21 -4.40
CA TRP A 15 -14.74 -5.47 -3.22
C TRP A 15 -15.20 -6.09 -1.89
N THR A 16 -16.47 -6.52 -1.82
CA THR A 16 -17.05 -7.17 -0.64
C THR A 16 -16.30 -8.43 -0.21
N GLN A 17 -15.91 -9.28 -1.16
CA GLN A 17 -15.14 -10.48 -0.87
C GLN A 17 -13.72 -10.16 -0.37
N VAL A 18 -13.11 -9.10 -0.90
CA VAL A 18 -11.78 -8.66 -0.45
C VAL A 18 -11.82 -8.21 1.01
N LEU A 19 -12.87 -7.49 1.42
CA LEU A 19 -13.06 -7.07 2.81
C LEU A 19 -13.16 -8.27 3.75
N GLU A 20 -13.93 -9.30 3.38
CA GLU A 20 -14.06 -10.54 4.17
C GLU A 20 -12.75 -11.33 4.28
N GLU A 21 -11.96 -11.39 3.21
CA GLU A 21 -10.67 -12.09 3.19
C GLU A 21 -9.58 -11.36 3.99
N ASN A 22 -9.61 -10.03 4.03
CA ASN A 22 -8.61 -9.21 4.73
C ASN A 22 -8.75 -9.25 6.25
N GLY A 23 -9.96 -9.50 6.78
CA GLY A 23 -10.21 -9.63 8.23
C GLY A 23 -9.54 -10.85 8.88
N ARG A 24 -8.83 -11.70 8.12
CA ARG A 24 -8.25 -12.95 8.61
C ARG A 24 -6.93 -12.79 9.35
N VAL A 25 -6.20 -11.68 9.13
CA VAL A 25 -4.86 -11.47 9.73
C VAL A 25 -4.94 -10.41 10.84
N ARG A 26 -4.66 -10.83 12.07
CA ARG A 26 -4.64 -9.95 13.24
C ARG A 26 -3.44 -9.01 13.18
N TRP A 27 -3.61 -7.79 13.72
CA TRP A 27 -2.58 -6.76 13.75
C TRP A 27 -1.19 -7.22 14.28
N PRO A 28 -1.08 -7.96 15.40
CA PRO A 28 0.22 -8.34 15.95
C PRO A 28 1.05 -9.25 15.04
N GLU A 29 0.38 -10.07 14.23
CA GLU A 29 0.98 -11.05 13.31
C GLU A 29 1.52 -10.38 12.04
N ARG A 30 1.12 -9.12 11.76
CA ARG A 30 1.58 -8.39 10.57
C ARG A 30 3.02 -7.94 10.72
N GLN A 31 3.76 -8.00 9.62
CA GLN A 31 5.16 -7.57 9.57
C GLN A 31 5.29 -6.06 9.79
N PRO A 32 6.22 -5.58 10.62
CA PRO A 32 6.32 -4.19 11.05
C PRO A 32 7.01 -3.27 10.02
N PHE A 33 6.73 -3.48 8.73
CA PHE A 33 7.32 -2.72 7.63
C PHE A 33 6.24 -2.04 6.79
N ALA A 34 6.61 -0.93 6.15
CA ALA A 34 5.83 -0.33 5.09
C ALA A 34 5.95 -1.15 3.81
N PHE A 35 4.82 -1.53 3.23
CA PHE A 35 4.79 -2.34 2.02
C PHE A 35 4.22 -1.57 0.83
N TRP A 36 4.88 -1.72 -0.30
CA TRP A 36 4.38 -1.26 -1.59
C TRP A 36 4.77 -2.22 -2.71
N LYS A 37 3.87 -2.40 -3.68
CA LYS A 37 4.15 -3.14 -4.90
C LYS A 37 3.51 -2.46 -6.11
N GLY A 38 4.32 -2.16 -7.13
CA GLY A 38 3.83 -1.45 -8.32
C GLY A 38 4.90 -1.22 -9.39
N LYS A 39 4.53 -0.55 -10.49
CA LYS A 39 5.41 -0.32 -11.66
C LYS A 39 6.33 0.91 -11.52
N ARG A 40 6.10 1.75 -10.52
CA ARG A 40 6.85 2.99 -10.30
C ARG A 40 8.23 2.72 -9.68
N ASN A 41 9.27 2.72 -10.52
CA ASN A 41 10.64 2.39 -10.12
C ASN A 41 11.26 3.39 -9.12
N GLU A 42 10.76 4.63 -9.06
CA GLU A 42 11.29 5.67 -8.16
C GLU A 42 11.26 5.27 -6.68
N LEU A 43 10.26 4.47 -6.26
CA LEU A 43 10.13 4.02 -4.88
C LEU A 43 11.15 2.95 -4.50
N LEU A 44 11.78 2.30 -5.48
CA LEU A 44 12.78 1.26 -5.22
C LEU A 44 14.01 1.81 -4.50
N ARG A 45 14.29 3.12 -4.63
CA ARG A 45 15.34 3.80 -3.88
C ARG A 45 15.16 3.70 -2.36
N CYS A 46 13.92 3.52 -1.89
CA CYS A 46 13.60 3.34 -0.48
C CYS A 46 13.86 1.91 0.02
N ASN A 47 14.29 0.99 -0.84
CA ASN A 47 14.69 -0.34 -0.40
C ASN A 47 16.11 -0.29 0.19
N ALA A 48 16.36 -1.07 1.25
CA ALA A 48 17.65 -1.12 1.94
C ALA A 48 18.80 -1.50 1.00
N SER A 49 18.53 -2.42 0.05
CA SER A 49 19.51 -2.85 -0.95
C SER A 49 19.96 -1.75 -1.91
N SER A 50 19.15 -0.71 -2.13
CA SER A 50 19.44 0.34 -3.11
C SER A 50 20.12 1.57 -2.50
N SER A 51 19.95 1.79 -1.21
CA SER A 51 20.42 2.99 -0.50
C SER A 51 21.47 2.68 0.58
N GLY A 52 21.66 1.41 0.96
CA GLY A 52 22.54 1.00 2.06
C GLY A 52 21.97 1.32 3.45
N GLN A 53 20.79 1.95 3.54
CA GLN A 53 20.13 2.36 4.77
C GLN A 53 18.75 1.68 4.89
N GLU A 54 18.41 1.16 6.08
CA GLU A 54 17.10 0.54 6.31
C GLU A 54 16.02 1.60 6.58
N TRP A 55 15.14 1.78 5.60
CA TRP A 55 14.00 2.71 5.64
C TRP A 55 12.74 2.11 6.26
N ASN A 56 12.80 0.85 6.73
CA ASN A 56 11.64 0.07 7.17
C ASN A 56 10.58 -0.10 6.07
N ALA A 57 11.00 -0.04 4.80
CA ALA A 57 10.14 -0.15 3.63
C ALA A 57 10.50 -1.38 2.80
N ARG A 58 9.47 -2.10 2.36
CA ARG A 58 9.54 -3.28 1.47
C ARG A 58 8.81 -2.92 0.19
N VAL A 59 9.60 -2.48 -0.78
CA VAL A 59 9.14 -1.98 -2.08
C VAL A 59 9.48 -3.01 -3.15
N PHE A 60 8.47 -3.47 -3.89
CA PHE A 60 8.63 -4.47 -4.94
C PHE A 60 8.12 -3.95 -6.29
N THR A 61 8.86 -4.26 -7.36
CA THR A 61 8.38 -3.98 -8.73
C THR A 61 7.32 -4.98 -9.13
N GLN A 62 6.24 -4.49 -9.74
CA GLN A 62 5.22 -5.32 -10.36
C GLN A 62 5.65 -5.67 -11.80
N ASP A 63 6.09 -6.91 -12.02
CA ASP A 63 6.28 -7.47 -13.36
C ASP A 63 4.96 -8.10 -13.84
N TRP A 64 4.35 -7.47 -14.86
CA TRP A 64 3.11 -7.94 -15.47
C TRP A 64 3.29 -9.24 -16.25
N ASN A 65 4.44 -9.43 -16.92
CA ASN A 65 4.70 -10.65 -17.68
C ASN A 65 4.81 -11.86 -16.74
N HIS A 66 5.51 -11.68 -15.62
CA HIS A 66 5.55 -12.71 -14.58
C HIS A 66 4.18 -12.92 -13.93
N ALA A 67 3.45 -11.85 -13.62
CA ALA A 67 2.13 -11.95 -13.00
C ALA A 67 1.12 -12.70 -13.89
N ILE A 68 1.12 -12.46 -15.20
CA ILE A 68 0.27 -13.16 -16.17
C ILE A 68 0.63 -14.66 -16.19
N ARG A 69 1.92 -14.99 -16.30
CA ARG A 69 2.38 -16.40 -16.28
C ARG A 69 2.03 -17.13 -14.98
N ASN A 70 2.08 -16.44 -13.84
CA ASN A 70 1.77 -17.00 -12.53
C ASN A 70 0.27 -16.86 -12.15
N GLY A 71 -0.59 -16.40 -13.06
CA GLY A 71 -2.03 -16.22 -12.80
C GLY A 71 -2.34 -15.28 -11.63
N PHE A 72 -1.55 -14.21 -11.48
CA PHE A 72 -1.69 -13.17 -10.46
C PHE A 72 -1.62 -13.62 -9.00
N LYS A 73 -1.20 -14.86 -8.72
CA LYS A 73 -1.15 -15.44 -7.37
C LYS A 73 -0.34 -14.63 -6.36
N ASP A 74 0.70 -13.94 -6.80
CA ASP A 74 1.60 -13.13 -5.94
C ASP A 74 1.21 -11.66 -5.89
N SER A 75 0.19 -11.26 -6.64
CA SER A 75 -0.32 -9.88 -6.66
C SER A 75 -1.69 -9.79 -5.98
N ARG A 76 -2.19 -10.89 -5.43
CA ARG A 76 -3.45 -10.95 -4.67
C ARG A 76 -3.43 -9.99 -3.49
N ILE A 77 -4.48 -9.18 -3.36
CA ILE A 77 -4.64 -8.16 -2.32
C ILE A 77 -4.49 -8.73 -0.89
N PRO A 78 -5.11 -9.86 -0.50
CA PRO A 78 -4.98 -10.36 0.88
C PRO A 78 -3.55 -10.69 1.28
N LYS A 79 -2.72 -11.21 0.36
CA LYS A 79 -1.29 -11.45 0.64
C LYS A 79 -0.54 -10.16 0.92
N GLN A 80 -0.95 -9.05 0.32
CA GLN A 80 -0.33 -7.76 0.54
C GLN A 80 -0.74 -7.14 1.89
N CYS A 81 -1.83 -7.60 2.51
CA CYS A 81 -2.30 -7.10 3.82
C CYS A 81 -1.52 -7.70 5.02
N ASN A 82 -0.52 -8.56 4.78
CA ASN A 82 0.33 -9.14 5.83
C ASN A 82 1.34 -8.14 6.43
N TYR A 83 1.34 -6.89 5.99
CA TYR A 83 2.24 -5.83 6.43
C TYR A 83 1.45 -4.76 7.19
N ARG A 84 2.06 -4.19 8.23
CA ARG A 84 1.41 -3.21 9.12
C ARG A 84 1.12 -1.88 8.44
N TYR A 85 2.04 -1.39 7.60
CA TYR A 85 1.88 -0.10 6.95
C TYR A 85 1.76 -0.29 5.45
N LYS A 86 0.81 0.40 4.83
CA LYS A 86 0.54 0.29 3.40
C LYS A 86 0.82 1.61 2.74
N VAL A 87 1.70 1.63 1.74
CA VAL A 87 1.99 2.87 1.01
C VAL A 87 1.04 2.99 -0.17
N TYR A 88 0.41 4.14 -0.31
CA TYR A 88 -0.31 4.52 -1.51
C TYR A 88 0.52 5.50 -2.33
N VAL A 89 0.59 5.24 -3.63
CA VAL A 89 1.20 6.15 -4.60
C VAL A 89 0.33 6.21 -5.84
N GLU A 90 0.15 7.42 -6.34
CA GLU A 90 -0.41 7.68 -7.65
C GLU A 90 0.51 7.20 -8.79
N GLY A 91 -0.10 6.90 -9.93
CA GLY A 91 0.58 6.69 -11.21
C GLY A 91 0.51 7.95 -12.08
N ASN A 92 0.17 7.77 -13.36
CA ASN A 92 -0.12 8.89 -14.26
C ASN A 92 -1.47 9.59 -13.95
N ALA A 93 -2.32 8.94 -13.15
CA ALA A 93 -3.61 9.41 -12.66
C ALA A 93 -3.89 8.77 -11.28
N TRP A 94 -5.08 8.99 -10.73
CA TRP A 94 -5.57 8.28 -9.54
C TRP A 94 -5.44 6.76 -9.72
N SER A 95 -5.10 6.05 -8.65
CA SER A 95 -4.86 4.60 -8.72
C SER A 95 -6.03 3.80 -8.15
N VAL A 96 -6.54 2.85 -8.94
CA VAL A 96 -7.60 1.91 -8.52
C VAL A 96 -7.17 1.05 -7.31
N SER A 97 -5.87 1.02 -6.99
CA SER A 97 -5.34 0.34 -5.81
C SER A 97 -5.73 1.00 -4.48
N GLU A 98 -6.19 2.26 -4.48
CA GLU A 98 -6.51 3.03 -3.26
C GLU A 98 -7.47 2.29 -2.34
N LYS A 99 -8.65 1.91 -2.87
CA LYS A 99 -9.62 1.12 -2.12
C LYS A 99 -8.97 -0.16 -1.56
N TYR A 100 -8.25 -0.93 -2.37
CA TYR A 100 -7.66 -2.21 -1.95
C TYR A 100 -6.63 -2.07 -0.83
N ILE A 101 -5.95 -0.93 -0.77
CA ILE A 101 -5.02 -0.58 0.30
C ILE A 101 -5.80 -0.26 1.58
N LEU A 102 -6.85 0.57 1.49
CA LEU A 102 -7.73 0.90 2.61
C LEU A 102 -8.46 -0.35 3.16
N ALA A 103 -8.73 -1.33 2.31
CA ALA A 103 -9.36 -2.61 2.66
C ALA A 103 -8.57 -3.45 3.66
N CYS A 104 -7.26 -3.22 3.78
CA CYS A 104 -6.37 -4.06 4.58
C CYS A 104 -6.44 -3.76 6.09
N ASP A 105 -7.28 -2.81 6.53
CA ASP A 105 -7.38 -2.38 7.93
C ASP A 105 -6.00 -2.10 8.54
N SER A 106 -5.16 -1.42 7.78
CA SER A 106 -3.76 -1.14 8.08
C SER A 106 -3.53 0.36 7.90
N PRO A 107 -2.78 1.04 8.79
CA PRO A 107 -2.40 2.43 8.57
C PRO A 107 -1.83 2.66 7.18
N VAL A 108 -2.43 3.60 6.46
CA VAL A 108 -2.07 3.94 5.09
C VAL A 108 -1.15 5.15 5.09
N LEU A 109 0.01 5.01 4.46
CA LEU A 109 0.96 6.08 4.19
C LEU A 109 0.67 6.63 2.79
N PHE A 110 0.08 7.81 2.71
CA PHE A 110 -0.42 8.38 1.47
C PHE A 110 0.56 9.42 0.92
N ILE A 111 1.19 9.13 -0.22
CA ILE A 111 2.08 10.09 -0.87
C ILE A 111 1.25 11.23 -1.45
N THR A 112 1.63 12.46 -1.10
CA THR A 112 0.92 13.68 -1.53
C THR A 112 0.79 13.73 -3.05
N THR A 113 -0.44 13.90 -3.52
CA THR A 113 -0.84 13.83 -4.93
C THR A 113 -1.81 14.97 -5.27
N PRO A 114 -1.76 15.51 -6.51
CA PRO A 114 -2.78 16.44 -7.01
C PRO A 114 -4.07 15.75 -7.46
N PHE A 115 -4.12 14.42 -7.61
CA PHE A 115 -5.31 13.72 -8.05
C PHE A 115 -6.27 13.49 -6.88
N GLN A 116 -7.54 13.81 -7.11
CA GLN A 116 -8.62 13.53 -6.18
C GLN A 116 -9.63 12.62 -6.86
N ASP A 117 -9.92 11.48 -6.22
CA ASP A 117 -11.06 10.64 -6.59
C ASP A 117 -12.14 10.68 -5.50
N ILE A 118 -13.26 10.00 -5.75
CA ILE A 118 -14.42 9.98 -4.85
C ILE A 118 -14.07 9.41 -3.46
N LEU A 119 -13.11 8.48 -3.38
CA LEU A 119 -12.61 7.96 -2.12
C LEU A 119 -11.68 8.98 -1.48
N SER A 120 -10.72 9.51 -2.22
CA SER A 120 -9.72 10.44 -1.69
C SER A 120 -10.35 11.73 -1.14
N MET A 121 -11.44 12.20 -1.74
CA MET A 121 -12.18 13.39 -1.27
C MET A 121 -12.81 13.20 0.13
N GLY A 122 -13.11 11.96 0.53
CA GLY A 122 -13.65 11.65 1.86
C GLY A 122 -12.57 11.37 2.92
N LEU A 123 -11.30 11.29 2.53
CA LEU A 123 -10.21 10.96 3.45
C LEU A 123 -9.65 12.21 4.13
N VAL A 124 -9.53 12.14 5.45
CA VAL A 124 -8.92 13.19 6.28
C VAL A 124 -7.53 12.74 6.72
N ALA A 125 -6.52 13.58 6.47
CA ALA A 125 -5.14 13.34 6.92
C ALA A 125 -5.06 13.32 8.45
N GLY A 126 -4.31 12.38 9.02
CA GLY A 126 -4.18 12.17 10.46
C GLY A 126 -5.28 11.29 11.08
N GLU A 127 -6.45 11.21 10.45
CA GLU A 127 -7.54 10.31 10.88
C GLU A 127 -7.57 9.03 10.05
N HIS A 128 -7.61 9.16 8.73
CA HIS A 128 -7.77 8.03 7.82
C HIS A 128 -6.45 7.56 7.21
N TYR A 129 -5.48 8.47 7.06
CA TYR A 129 -4.17 8.17 6.50
C TYR A 129 -3.09 9.09 7.04
N TRP A 130 -1.84 8.66 6.93
CA TRP A 130 -0.67 9.47 7.25
C TRP A 130 -0.09 10.12 5.98
N PRO A 131 -0.01 11.46 5.89
CA PRO A 131 0.52 12.12 4.72
C PRO A 131 2.05 11.93 4.59
N ILE A 132 2.51 11.64 3.38
CA ILE A 132 3.93 11.47 3.05
C ILE A 132 4.35 12.56 2.06
N ASN A 133 5.48 13.21 2.36
CA ASN A 133 6.07 14.22 1.50
C ASN A 133 6.63 13.57 0.22
N ARG A 134 6.25 14.11 -0.95
CA ARG A 134 6.65 13.61 -2.27
C ARG A 134 8.14 13.84 -2.58
N ASP A 135 8.74 14.88 -2.01
CA ASP A 135 10.16 15.19 -2.22
C ASP A 135 11.04 14.27 -1.36
N HIS A 136 10.59 14.00 -0.13
CA HIS A 136 11.33 13.23 0.89
C HIS A 136 10.62 11.91 1.26
N VAL A 137 10.23 11.12 0.25
CA VAL A 137 9.39 9.93 0.45
C VAL A 137 10.00 8.91 1.42
N CYS A 138 11.25 8.50 1.23
CA CYS A 138 11.85 7.42 2.02
C CYS A 138 12.05 7.84 3.50
N GLU A 139 12.51 9.06 3.71
CA GLU A 139 12.67 9.66 5.05
C GLU A 139 11.32 9.79 5.76
N SER A 140 10.30 10.27 5.05
CA SER A 140 8.94 10.42 5.58
C SER A 140 8.32 9.08 5.94
N ILE A 141 8.51 8.04 5.10
CA ILE A 141 8.04 6.67 5.40
C ILE A 141 8.73 6.14 6.64
N LYS A 142 10.06 6.29 6.72
CA LYS A 142 10.83 5.86 7.89
C LYS A 142 10.34 6.53 9.16
N PHE A 143 10.16 7.85 9.12
CA PHE A 143 9.63 8.62 10.24
C PHE A 143 8.25 8.12 10.69
N ALA A 144 7.31 7.93 9.75
CA ALA A 144 5.96 7.46 10.06
C ALA A 144 5.96 6.05 10.68
N VAL A 145 6.80 5.15 10.15
CA VAL A 145 6.93 3.78 10.68
C VAL A 145 7.58 3.79 12.07
N ASP A 146 8.62 4.59 12.27
CA ASP A 146 9.32 4.69 13.57
C ASP A 146 8.41 5.35 14.63
N TRP A 147 7.61 6.35 14.23
CA TRP A 147 6.59 6.96 15.09
C TRP A 147 5.50 5.95 15.49
N GLY A 148 4.95 5.19 14.54
CA GLY A 148 3.94 4.18 14.83
C GLY A 148 4.47 3.01 15.69
N ARG A 149 5.77 2.72 15.62
CA ARG A 149 6.41 1.72 16.50
C ARG A 149 6.62 2.21 17.93
N THR A 150 6.94 3.49 18.10
CA THR A 150 7.18 4.10 19.42
C THR A 150 5.89 4.45 20.14
N GLY A 151 4.85 4.87 19.41
CA GLY A 151 3.54 5.23 19.97
C GLY A 151 2.65 4.04 20.40
N LEU A 152 2.95 2.81 19.97
CA LEU A 152 2.22 1.59 20.40
C LEU A 152 2.80 0.95 21.69
N GLY A 153 3.71 1.65 22.36
CA GLY A 153 4.46 1.18 23.54
C GLY A 153 4.20 1.97 24.84
N GLN A 154 3.04 2.60 24.98
CA GLN A 154 2.52 3.12 26.26
C GLN A 154 1.07 2.69 26.46
#